data_AF-A0AAV4IN00-F1
#
_entry.id   AF-A0AAV4IN00-F1
#
_cell.length_a   1.000
_cell.length_b   1.000
_cell.length_c   1.000
_cell.angle_alpha   90.00
_cell.angle_beta   90.00
_cell.angle_gamma   90.00
#
_symmetry.space_group_name_H-M   'P 1'
#
loop_
_entity.id
_entity.type
_entity.pdbx_description
1 polymer ?
#
loop_
_entity_poly.entity_id
_entity_poly.type
_entity_poly.pdbx_seq_one_letter_code
_entity_poly.pdbx_strand_id
1 'polypeptide(L)'
;MKLGSPSLSSHRNVSIACPHKARATTQSLREIGIQVLPHPAYSPDLAPRDFWLFPILKDRLAGRTFDRIEDLAKAVNSELRTIPEEDYQGMYRKWQIMLKRCTESHGDVVVVVVVVVVVVVVVVVVVVVVVEVVVVVVIVVRVIIV
;
A
#
# COMPACT_ATOMS: atom_id res chain seq x y z
N MET A 1 -11.96 -7.51 -57.10
CA MET A 1 -13.18 -7.69 -56.29
C MET A 1 -12.76 -7.86 -54.83
N LYS A 2 -13.36 -7.09 -53.91
CA LYS A 2 -13.05 -7.07 -52.47
C LYS A 2 -13.34 -8.43 -51.84
N LEU A 3 -12.43 -8.93 -51.00
CA LEU A 3 -12.76 -9.83 -49.90
C LEU A 3 -12.09 -9.27 -48.65
N GLY A 4 -12.93 -8.90 -47.68
CA GLY A 4 -12.56 -8.18 -46.47
C GLY A 4 -11.74 -9.04 -45.52
N SER A 5 -10.76 -8.41 -44.89
CA SER A 5 -9.97 -8.96 -43.80
C SER A 5 -10.85 -9.25 -42.59
N PRO A 6 -10.81 -10.45 -41.99
CA PRO A 6 -11.39 -10.66 -40.66
C PRO A 6 -10.50 -9.96 -39.64
N SER A 7 -11.11 -9.01 -38.94
CA SER A 7 -10.60 -8.32 -37.76
C SER A 7 -9.92 -9.28 -36.78
N LEU A 8 -8.70 -8.94 -36.34
CA LEU A 8 -8.10 -9.50 -35.14
C LEU A 8 -9.07 -9.30 -33.96
N SER A 9 -9.84 -10.33 -33.62
CA SER A 9 -10.44 -10.43 -32.30
C SER A 9 -9.29 -10.66 -31.33
N SER A 10 -8.71 -9.56 -30.87
CA SER A 10 -7.90 -9.49 -29.66
C SER A 10 -8.65 -10.27 -28.59
N HIS A 11 -8.18 -11.47 -28.30
CA HIS A 11 -8.54 -12.21 -27.10
C HIS A 11 -8.21 -11.27 -25.95
N ARG A 12 -9.23 -10.54 -25.49
CA ARG A 12 -9.17 -9.79 -24.24
C ARG A 12 -8.85 -10.84 -23.19
N ASN A 13 -7.59 -10.90 -22.78
CA ASN A 13 -7.17 -11.49 -21.53
C ASN A 13 -7.78 -10.62 -20.42
N VAL A 14 -9.09 -10.71 -20.24
CA VAL A 14 -9.74 -10.27 -19.01
C VAL A 14 -9.25 -11.25 -17.97
N SER A 15 -8.24 -10.84 -17.21
CA SER A 15 -7.75 -11.55 -16.04
C SER A 15 -8.82 -11.47 -14.95
N ILE A 16 -9.81 -12.37 -15.00
CA ILE A 16 -10.90 -12.49 -14.01
C ILE A 16 -10.39 -13.08 -12.67
N ALA A 17 -9.13 -13.49 -12.56
CA ALA A 17 -8.61 -14.20 -11.37
C ALA A 17 -8.28 -13.30 -10.15
N CYS A 18 -8.67 -12.04 -10.15
CA CYS A 18 -8.14 -11.05 -9.22
C CYS A 18 -9.30 -10.26 -8.56
N PRO A 19 -9.91 -10.76 -7.47
CA PRO A 19 -11.05 -10.09 -6.84
C PRO A 19 -10.69 -8.67 -6.36
N HIS A 20 -9.42 -8.42 -6.04
CA HIS A 20 -8.89 -7.10 -5.69
C HIS A 20 -8.81 -6.09 -6.85
N LYS A 21 -9.01 -6.55 -8.10
CA LYS A 21 -9.16 -5.71 -9.30
C LYS A 21 -10.60 -5.73 -9.85
N ALA A 22 -11.52 -6.40 -9.16
CA ALA A 22 -12.92 -6.41 -9.56
C ALA A 22 -13.49 -4.99 -9.56
N ARG A 23 -14.42 -4.74 -10.48
CA ARG A 23 -15.03 -3.41 -10.62
C ARG A 23 -15.73 -2.96 -9.34
N ALA A 24 -16.43 -3.89 -8.67
CA ALA A 24 -17.08 -3.62 -7.39
C ALA A 24 -16.07 -3.15 -6.33
N THR A 25 -14.96 -3.89 -6.17
CA THR A 25 -13.91 -3.56 -5.19
C THR A 25 -13.22 -2.23 -5.51
N THR A 26 -12.86 -2.00 -6.78
CA THR A 26 -12.23 -0.73 -7.20
C THR A 26 -13.14 0.47 -7.05
N GLN A 27 -14.45 0.30 -7.24
CA GLN A 27 -15.44 1.35 -7.00
C GLN A 27 -15.56 1.66 -5.51
N SER A 28 -15.72 0.66 -4.66
CA SER A 28 -15.77 0.88 -3.20
C SER A 28 -14.49 1.52 -2.67
N LEU A 29 -13.32 1.12 -3.18
CA LEU A 29 -12.04 1.73 -2.81
C LEU A 29 -11.96 3.22 -3.20
N ARG A 30 -12.55 3.61 -4.33
CA ARG A 30 -12.65 5.03 -4.73
C ARG A 30 -13.60 5.82 -3.84
N GLU A 31 -14.72 5.23 -3.44
CA GLU A 31 -15.72 5.87 -2.56
C GLU A 31 -15.13 6.20 -1.18
N ILE A 32 -14.25 5.33 -0.66
CA ILE A 32 -13.52 5.57 0.59
C ILE A 32 -12.22 6.39 0.42
N GLY A 33 -11.96 6.90 -0.79
CA GLY A 33 -10.79 7.75 -1.08
C GLY A 33 -9.44 7.01 -1.12
N ILE A 34 -9.43 5.67 -1.21
CA ILE A 34 -8.20 4.88 -1.29
C ILE A 34 -7.75 4.76 -2.74
N GLN A 35 -6.60 5.36 -3.06
CA GLN A 35 -5.96 5.19 -4.36
C GLN A 35 -5.19 3.87 -4.41
N VAL A 36 -5.64 2.94 -5.26
CA VAL A 36 -4.95 1.67 -5.49
C VAL A 36 -3.77 1.88 -6.43
N LEU A 37 -2.55 1.70 -5.94
CA LEU A 37 -1.34 1.75 -6.75
C LEU A 37 -1.22 0.51 -7.65
N PRO A 38 -0.73 0.65 -8.89
CA PRO A 38 -0.49 -0.50 -9.76
C PRO A 38 0.59 -1.40 -9.14
N HIS A 39 0.20 -2.61 -8.72
CA HIS A 39 1.12 -3.63 -8.25
C HIS A 39 1.50 -4.57 -9.41
N PRO A 40 2.80 -4.85 -9.64
CA PRO A 40 3.21 -5.83 -10.64
C PRO A 40 2.58 -7.20 -10.36
N ALA A 41 2.32 -7.97 -11.40
CA ALA A 41 1.78 -9.31 -11.24
C ALA A 41 2.82 -10.21 -10.56
N TYR A 42 2.46 -10.79 -9.41
CA TYR A 42 3.24 -11.77 -8.65
C TYR A 42 4.66 -11.34 -8.29
N SER A 43 4.79 -10.40 -7.35
CA SER A 43 6.07 -10.07 -6.72
C SER A 43 6.01 -10.33 -5.20
N PRO A 44 6.03 -11.61 -4.76
CA PRO A 44 5.97 -11.96 -3.33
C PRO A 44 7.10 -11.32 -2.51
N ASP A 45 8.24 -11.02 -3.14
CA ASP A 45 9.38 -10.33 -2.51
C ASP A 45 9.10 -8.87 -2.13
N LEU A 46 8.01 -8.29 -2.64
CA LEU A 46 7.62 -6.90 -2.39
C LEU A 46 6.52 -6.74 -1.34
N ALA A 47 5.94 -7.83 -0.83
CA ALA A 47 4.86 -7.75 0.13
C ALA A 47 5.39 -7.94 1.56
N PRO A 48 5.35 -6.90 2.43
CA PRO A 48 5.73 -6.98 3.85
C PRO A 48 5.17 -8.17 4.61
N ARG A 49 3.95 -8.60 4.24
CA ARG A 49 3.30 -9.74 4.88
C ARG A 49 3.99 -11.05 4.54
N ASP A 50 4.41 -11.22 3.30
CA ASP A 50 4.92 -12.47 2.77
C ASP A 50 6.37 -12.75 3.19
N PHE A 51 7.25 -11.73 3.18
CA PHE A 51 8.66 -11.93 3.54
C PHE A 51 8.98 -11.73 5.03
N TRP A 52 8.10 -11.09 5.81
CA TRP A 52 8.38 -10.77 7.22
C TRP A 52 7.32 -11.29 8.18
N LEU A 53 6.04 -10.96 7.97
CA LEU A 53 5.01 -11.31 8.96
C LEU A 53 4.71 -12.82 9.02
N PHE A 54 4.53 -13.46 7.86
CA PHE A 54 4.20 -14.88 7.82
C PHE A 54 5.33 -15.78 8.34
N PRO A 55 6.62 -15.54 8.03
CA PRO A 55 7.71 -16.27 8.66
C PRO A 55 7.67 -16.18 10.20
N ILE A 56 7.51 -14.98 10.75
CA ILE A 56 7.44 -14.76 12.20
C ILE A 56 6.29 -15.55 12.84
N LEU A 57 5.09 -15.47 12.25
CA LEU A 57 3.92 -16.20 12.76
C LEU A 57 4.09 -17.71 12.60
N LYS A 58 4.66 -18.16 11.49
CA LYS A 58 4.91 -19.59 11.24
C LYS A 58 5.89 -20.15 12.27
N ASP A 59 6.94 -19.41 12.61
CA ASP A 59 7.93 -19.83 13.59
C ASP A 59 7.35 -19.84 15.02
N ARG A 60 6.57 -18.82 15.39
CA ARG A 60 5.96 -18.70 16.73
C ARG A 60 4.82 -19.69 16.98
N LEU A 61 4.10 -20.04 15.93
CA LEU A 61 3.00 -21.01 15.97
C LEU A 61 3.45 -22.41 15.50
N ALA A 62 4.74 -22.60 15.21
CA ALA A 62 5.27 -23.88 14.79
C ALA A 62 4.98 -24.96 15.85
N GLY A 63 4.49 -26.12 15.39
CA GLY A 63 4.20 -27.27 16.26
C GLY A 63 2.92 -27.13 17.10
N ARG A 64 2.19 -26.01 17.01
CA ARG A 64 0.87 -25.88 17.66
C ARG A 64 -0.23 -26.38 16.73
N THR A 65 -1.12 -27.20 17.26
CA THR A 65 -2.35 -27.62 16.57
C THR A 65 -3.54 -26.92 17.20
N PHE A 66 -4.52 -26.57 16.38
CA PHE A 66 -5.73 -25.89 16.81
C PHE A 66 -6.94 -26.65 16.28
N ASP A 67 -7.85 -27.01 17.17
CA ASP A 67 -9.07 -27.75 16.81
C ASP A 67 -10.15 -26.83 16.23
N ARG A 68 -10.09 -25.54 16.56
CA ARG A 68 -11.07 -24.53 16.14
C ARG A 68 -10.39 -23.31 15.52
N ILE A 69 -11.06 -22.72 14.54
CA ILE A 69 -10.61 -21.48 13.89
C ILE A 69 -10.54 -20.32 14.90
N GLU A 70 -11.47 -20.27 15.86
CA GLU A 70 -11.47 -19.24 16.89
C GLU A 70 -10.20 -19.27 17.75
N ASP A 71 -9.67 -20.45 18.04
CA ASP A 71 -8.49 -20.63 18.88
C ASP A 71 -7.21 -20.28 18.11
N LEU A 72 -7.16 -20.63 16.82
CA LEU A 72 -6.12 -20.16 15.91
C LEU A 72 -6.13 -18.62 15.81
N ALA A 73 -7.31 -18.00 15.62
CA ALA A 73 -7.44 -16.55 15.50
C ALA A 73 -6.97 -15.83 16.77
N LYS A 74 -7.32 -16.37 17.95
CA LYS A 74 -6.83 -15.85 19.24
C LYS A 74 -5.31 -15.97 19.35
N ALA A 75 -4.74 -17.13 19.01
CA ALA A 75 -3.30 -17.36 19.07
C ALA A 75 -2.53 -16.43 18.13
N VAL A 76 -2.99 -16.27 16.89
CA VAL A 76 -2.41 -15.30 15.94
C VAL A 76 -2.48 -13.89 16.50
N ASN A 77 -3.63 -13.45 17.02
CA ASN A 77 -3.79 -12.10 17.56
C ASN A 77 -2.91 -11.87 18.80
N SER A 78 -2.75 -12.87 19.67
CA SER A 78 -1.82 -12.77 20.79
C SER A 78 -0.37 -12.61 20.32
N GLU A 79 0.07 -13.40 19.33
CA GLU A 79 1.43 -13.29 18.80
C GLU A 79 1.67 -11.93 18.13
N LEU A 80 0.70 -11.41 17.36
CA LEU A 80 0.81 -10.10 16.72
C LEU A 80 1.02 -8.96 17.72
N ARG A 81 0.40 -9.04 18.90
CA ARG A 81 0.53 -8.04 19.97
C ARG A 81 1.88 -8.04 20.66
N THR A 82 2.64 -9.14 20.55
CA THR A 82 3.98 -9.23 21.13
C THR A 82 5.07 -8.69 20.22
N ILE A 83 4.76 -8.34 18.97
CA ILE A 83 5.72 -7.75 18.04
C ILE A 83 5.88 -6.27 18.41
N PRO A 84 7.08 -5.79 18.79
CA PRO A 84 7.31 -4.41 19.16
C PRO A 84 7.20 -3.47 17.94
N GLU A 85 6.83 -2.22 18.18
CA GLU A 85 6.73 -1.21 17.11
C GLU A 85 8.03 -1.03 16.33
N GLU A 86 9.17 -1.14 17.01
CA GLU A 86 10.51 -1.02 16.45
C GLU A 86 10.77 -2.04 15.33
N ASP A 87 10.24 -3.26 15.46
CA ASP A 87 10.36 -4.31 14.45
C ASP A 87 9.54 -3.97 13.19
N TYR A 88 8.34 -3.40 13.38
CA TYR A 88 7.55 -2.89 12.25
C TYR A 88 8.28 -1.77 11.53
N GLN A 89 8.84 -0.81 12.27
CA GLN A 89 9.61 0.30 11.68
C GLN A 89 10.86 -0.21 10.94
N GLY A 90 11.58 -1.18 11.52
CA GLY A 90 12.73 -1.82 10.90
C GLY A 90 12.36 -2.56 9.61
N MET A 91 11.23 -3.27 9.62
CA MET A 91 10.67 -3.91 8.43
C MET A 91 10.33 -2.88 7.35
N TYR A 92 9.64 -1.78 7.69
CA TYR A 92 9.30 -0.74 6.72
C TYR A 92 10.54 -0.10 6.09
N ARG A 93 11.60 0.14 6.87
CA ARG A 93 12.88 0.63 6.33
C ARG A 93 13.52 -0.37 5.36
N LYS A 94 13.55 -1.66 5.72
CA LYS A 94 14.04 -2.72 4.82
C LYS A 94 13.22 -2.78 3.53
N TRP A 95 11.90 -2.67 3.64
CA TRP A 95 11.00 -2.64 2.50
C TRP A 95 11.26 -1.44 1.57
N GLN A 96 11.45 -0.24 2.12
CA GLN A 96 11.84 0.95 1.34
C GLN A 96 13.17 0.74 0.59
N ILE A 97 14.14 0.07 1.21
CA ILE A 97 15.43 -0.26 0.57
C ILE A 97 15.20 -1.26 -0.57
N MET A 98 14.40 -2.30 -0.36
CA MET A 98 14.05 -3.27 -1.42
C MET A 98 13.34 -2.58 -2.59
N LEU A 99 12.39 -1.69 -2.31
CA LEU A 99 11.72 -0.90 -3.33
C LEU A 99 12.70 -0.04 -4.13
N LYS A 100 13.63 0.66 -3.46
CA LYS A 100 14.69 1.43 -4.14
C LYS A 100 15.55 0.55 -5.05
N ARG A 101 15.97 -0.63 -4.57
CA ARG A 101 16.75 -1.59 -5.38
C ARG A 101 15.96 -2.15 -6.57
N CYS A 102 14.67 -2.45 -6.40
CA CYS A 102 13.79 -2.84 -7.51
C CYS A 102 13.63 -1.71 -8.53
N THR A 103 13.64 -0.47 -8.06
CA THR A 103 13.54 0.72 -8.89
C THR A 103 14.81 0.95 -9.72
N GLU A 104 15.98 0.70 -9.14
CA GLU A 104 17.28 0.82 -9.81
C GLU A 104 17.56 -0.33 -10.79
N SER A 105 17.02 -1.53 -10.50
CA SER A 105 17.15 -2.72 -11.36
C SER A 105 16.09 -2.80 -12.46
N HIS A 106 14.95 -2.11 -12.31
CA HIS A 106 13.92 -1.94 -13.34
C HIS A 106 13.68 -0.44 -13.55
N GLY A 107 14.51 0.17 -14.41
CA GLY A 107 14.33 1.55 -14.85
C GLY A 107 12.97 1.74 -15.50
N ASP A 108 12.00 2.29 -14.75
CA ASP A 108 11.29 3.53 -15.11
C ASP A 108 10.02 3.79 -14.29
N VAL A 109 9.39 2.80 -13.66
CA VAL A 109 7.99 2.99 -13.18
C VAL A 109 7.88 3.28 -11.67
N VAL A 110 8.82 2.81 -10.85
CA VAL A 110 8.69 2.89 -9.38
C VAL A 110 9.28 4.19 -8.79
N VAL A 111 10.30 4.79 -9.42
CA VAL A 111 10.86 6.10 -8.97
C VAL A 111 9.77 7.15 -8.98
N VAL A 112 9.00 7.20 -10.06
CA VAL A 112 7.98 8.23 -10.29
C VAL A 112 6.92 8.16 -9.20
N VAL A 113 6.49 6.96 -8.78
CA VAL A 113 5.47 6.80 -7.73
C VAL A 113 6.00 7.25 -6.36
N VAL A 114 7.22 6.86 -5.99
CA VAL A 114 7.79 7.26 -4.69
C VAL A 114 8.05 8.76 -4.65
N VAL A 115 8.60 9.33 -5.72
CA VAL A 115 8.84 10.78 -5.82
C VAL A 115 7.51 11.53 -5.78
N VAL A 116 6.48 11.07 -6.50
CA VAL A 116 5.15 11.71 -6.47
C VAL A 116 4.53 11.61 -5.08
N VAL A 117 4.57 10.46 -4.41
CA VAL A 117 4.02 10.31 -3.05
C VAL A 117 4.77 11.20 -2.06
N VAL A 118 6.11 11.21 -2.08
CA VAL A 118 6.91 12.05 -1.19
C VAL A 118 6.65 13.53 -1.47
N VAL A 119 6.61 13.95 -2.73
CA VAL A 119 6.31 15.34 -3.11
C VAL A 119 4.90 15.74 -2.69
N VAL A 120 3.89 14.89 -2.92
CA VAL A 120 2.51 15.17 -2.50
C VAL A 120 2.41 15.28 -0.98
N VAL A 121 3.02 14.36 -0.24
CA VAL A 121 3.03 14.42 1.23
C VAL A 121 3.71 15.69 1.73
N VAL A 122 4.87 16.04 1.18
CA VAL A 122 5.61 17.26 1.55
C VAL A 122 4.79 18.51 1.23
N VAL A 123 4.19 18.58 0.03
CA VAL A 123 3.35 19.72 -0.38
C VAL A 123 2.13 19.86 0.54
N VAL A 124 1.44 18.76 0.82
CA VAL A 124 0.26 18.78 1.72
C VAL A 124 0.67 19.23 3.12
N VAL A 125 1.74 18.69 3.67
CA VAL A 125 2.24 19.09 5.01
C VAL A 125 2.61 20.57 5.03
N VAL A 126 3.35 21.05 4.03
CA VAL A 126 3.75 22.47 3.93
C VAL A 126 2.52 23.37 3.81
N VAL A 127 1.55 23.03 2.97
CA VAL A 127 0.33 23.82 2.78
C VAL A 127 -0.49 23.86 4.08
N VAL A 128 -0.68 22.72 4.75
CA VAL A 128 -1.43 22.65 6.01
C VAL A 128 -0.76 23.50 7.09
N VAL A 129 0.56 23.36 7.27
CA VAL A 129 1.31 24.13 8.27
C VAL A 129 1.27 25.64 7.97
N VAL A 130 1.43 26.04 6.70
CA VAL A 130 1.36 27.45 6.32
C VAL A 130 -0.05 28.01 6.56
N VAL A 131 -1.10 27.27 6.20
CA VAL A 131 -2.48 27.70 6.44
C VAL A 131 -2.77 27.82 7.93
N GLU A 132 -2.39 26.83 8.75
CA GLU A 132 -2.57 26.91 10.20
C GLU A 132 -1.84 28.10 10.81
N VAL A 133 -0.57 28.31 10.45
CA VAL A 133 0.23 29.44 10.95
C VAL A 133 -0.37 30.78 10.53
N VAL A 134 -0.76 30.94 9.26
CA VAL A 134 -1.35 32.19 8.75
C VAL A 134 -2.70 32.46 9.42
N VAL A 135 -3.55 31.44 9.57
CA VAL A 135 -4.84 31.58 10.25
C VAL A 135 -4.64 32.00 11.71
N VAL A 136 -3.72 31.35 12.43
CA VAL A 136 -3.38 31.71 13.81
C VAL A 136 -2.87 33.15 13.88
N VAL A 137 -1.94 33.56 13.00
CA VAL A 137 -1.41 34.93 12.98
C VAL A 137 -2.51 35.95 12.69
N VAL A 138 -3.38 35.70 11.70
CA VAL A 138 -4.49 36.62 11.35
C VAL A 138 -5.49 36.75 12.50
N ILE A 139 -5.81 35.65 13.19
CA ILE A 139 -6.69 35.65 14.36
C ILE A 139 -6.04 36.46 15.48
N VAL A 140 -4.78 36.18 15.82
CA VAL A 140 -4.05 36.87 16.88
C VAL A 140 -3.95 38.37 16.58
N VAL A 141 -3.61 38.76 15.35
CA VAL A 141 -3.53 40.16 14.93
C VAL A 141 -4.90 40.84 15.04
N ARG A 142 -5.99 40.18 14.65
CA ARG A 142 -7.35 40.73 14.81
C ARG A 142 -7.79 40.86 16.26
N VAL A 143 -7.40 39.91 17.12
CA VAL A 143 -7.73 39.94 18.56
C VAL A 143 -6.91 41.01 19.29
N ILE A 144 -5.69 41.30 18.86
CA ILE A 144 -4.84 42.34 19.48
C ILE A 144 -5.24 43.76 19.02
N ILE A 145 -5.77 43.91 17.81
CA ILE A 145 -6.13 45.23 17.23
C ILE A 145 -7.56 45.69 17.63
N VAL A 146 -8.43 44.79 18.11
CA VAL A 146 -9.78 45.10 18.66
C VAL A 146 -9.71 45.31 20.16
#